data_AF-A0A6N2U127-F1
#
_entry.id   AF-A0A6N2U127-F1
#
_cell.length_a   1.000
_cell.length_b   1.000
_cell.length_c   1.000
_cell.angle_alpha   90.00
_cell.angle_beta   90.00
_cell.angle_gamma   90.00
#
_symmetry.space_group_name_H-M   'P 1'
#
loop_
_entity.id
_entity.type
_entity.pdbx_description
1 polymer ?
#
loop_
_entity_poly.entity_id
_entity_poly.type
_entity_poly.pdbx_seq_one_letter_code
_entity_poly.pdbx_strand_id
1 'polypeptide(L)'
;MKLKYPAEAFALGIILFSAGMKEAFSAGILIILAVVFGEFLKNLLKPIVPMWSLKACVLIGTGSVSASAFLLGFSALGIAVDTKTWVITFVIGLLAARHVLKEEIEGEYGDLFWECAIIWGFWILLAAVREFCAGGSIFGYTLLEAEFQSKKFLDMTFGFICAGLSLAFTNGVLKKRSTGADGIFAVVPAVLFSQPFVMASFGETIGFIWSVFVPVVLFISVKKTLRFARTGKAYRGLPVEMLAMGFIYMILSIY
;
A
#
# COMPACT_ATOMS: atom_id res chain seq x y z
N MET A 1 -0.56 19.56 -11.12
CA MET A 1 -0.52 19.76 -9.66
C MET A 1 0.18 18.57 -9.03
N LYS A 2 0.99 18.81 -7.99
CA LYS A 2 1.63 17.75 -7.20
C LYS A 2 0.54 16.93 -6.48
N LEU A 3 0.75 15.64 -6.28
CA LEU A 3 -0.10 14.88 -5.34
C LEU A 3 0.03 15.53 -3.96
N LYS A 4 -1.01 15.42 -3.12
CA LYS A 4 -0.90 15.72 -1.70
C LYS A 4 -1.10 14.48 -0.84
N TYR A 5 -1.71 13.43 -1.38
CA TYR A 5 -1.88 12.15 -0.69
C TYR A 5 -0.62 11.27 -0.71
N PRO A 6 -0.39 10.48 0.35
CA PRO A 6 0.77 9.60 0.50
C PRO A 6 0.64 8.32 -0.33
N ALA A 7 0.90 8.45 -1.64
CA ALA A 7 0.65 7.38 -2.61
C ALA A 7 1.39 6.07 -2.31
N GLU A 8 2.62 6.13 -1.78
CA GLU A 8 3.41 4.93 -1.43
C GLU A 8 2.82 4.18 -0.24
N ALA A 9 2.37 4.90 0.80
CA ALA A 9 1.75 4.31 1.99
C ALA A 9 0.40 3.66 1.65
N PHE A 10 -0.42 4.35 0.83
CA PHE A 10 -1.67 3.77 0.32
C PHE A 10 -1.41 2.58 -0.60
N ALA A 11 -0.41 2.63 -1.49
CA ALA A 11 -0.08 1.48 -2.34
C ALA A 11 0.22 0.24 -1.49
N LEU A 12 1.12 0.37 -0.50
CA LEU A 12 1.45 -0.74 0.40
C LEU A 12 0.23 -1.22 1.20
N GLY A 13 -0.53 -0.29 1.77
CA GLY A 13 -1.74 -0.60 2.52
C GLY A 13 -2.77 -1.36 1.70
N ILE A 14 -3.00 -0.93 0.45
CA ILE A 14 -3.96 -1.57 -0.46
C ILE A 14 -3.47 -2.96 -0.85
N ILE A 15 -2.18 -3.14 -1.15
CA ILE A 15 -1.63 -4.46 -1.49
C ILE A 15 -1.92 -5.48 -0.37
N LEU A 16 -1.73 -5.06 0.88
CA LEU A 16 -1.78 -5.94 2.05
C LEU A 16 -3.20 -6.14 2.62
N PHE A 17 -4.01 -5.08 2.67
CA PHE A 17 -5.30 -5.07 3.36
C PHE A 17 -6.48 -4.87 2.39
N SER A 18 -6.43 -5.45 1.19
CA SER A 18 -7.58 -5.46 0.26
C SER A 18 -8.18 -6.84 0.02
N ALA A 19 -7.85 -7.82 0.87
CA ALA A 19 -8.48 -9.14 0.84
C ALA A 19 -9.94 -9.08 1.34
N GLY A 20 -10.20 -8.31 2.40
CA GLY A 20 -11.55 -8.10 2.92
C GLY A 20 -11.94 -6.62 2.99
N MET A 21 -13.24 -6.33 2.83
CA MET A 21 -13.76 -4.96 2.95
C MET A 21 -13.56 -4.39 4.37
N LYS A 22 -13.69 -5.21 5.41
CA LYS A 22 -13.50 -4.80 6.82
C LYS A 22 -12.06 -4.36 7.11
N GLU A 23 -11.09 -5.07 6.54
CA GLU A 23 -9.66 -4.74 6.61
C GLU A 23 -9.36 -3.46 5.83
N ALA A 24 -9.85 -3.36 4.60
CA ALA A 24 -9.66 -2.18 3.75
C ALA A 24 -10.23 -0.90 4.40
N PHE A 25 -11.42 -1.01 4.99
CA PHE A 25 -12.08 0.10 5.67
C PHE A 25 -11.24 0.62 6.84
N SER A 26 -10.84 -0.28 7.74
CA SER A 26 -10.08 0.08 8.95
C SER A 26 -8.66 0.52 8.65
N ALA A 27 -7.94 -0.21 7.78
CA ALA A 27 -6.58 0.13 7.38
C ALA A 27 -6.51 1.52 6.73
N GLY A 28 -7.48 1.88 5.89
CA GLY A 28 -7.52 3.20 5.28
C GLY A 28 -7.66 4.35 6.28
N ILE A 29 -8.54 4.23 7.27
CA ILE A 29 -8.69 5.21 8.36
C ILE A 29 -7.37 5.36 9.13
N LEU A 30 -6.73 4.23 9.44
CA LEU A 30 -5.48 4.21 10.19
C LEU A 30 -4.30 4.82 9.41
N ILE A 31 -4.25 4.65 8.09
CA ILE A 31 -3.25 5.32 7.23
C ILE A 31 -3.48 6.84 7.25
N ILE A 32 -4.73 7.28 7.12
CA ILE A 32 -5.07 8.71 7.18
C ILE A 32 -4.64 9.29 8.53
N LEU A 33 -4.97 8.60 9.62
CA LEU A 33 -4.55 8.99 10.97
C LEU A 33 -3.03 9.10 11.10
N ALA A 34 -2.28 8.13 10.58
CA ALA A 34 -0.82 8.13 10.65
C ALA A 34 -0.19 9.34 9.93
N VAL A 35 -0.79 9.77 8.83
CA VAL A 35 -0.30 10.90 8.02
C VAL A 35 -0.58 12.22 8.72
N VAL A 36 -1.81 12.39 9.22
CA VAL A 36 -2.20 13.56 10.02
C VAL A 36 -1.34 13.66 11.27
N PHE A 37 -1.10 12.54 11.95
CA PHE A 37 -0.22 12.48 13.10
C PHE A 37 1.22 12.86 12.76
N GLY A 38 1.73 12.41 11.61
CA GLY A 38 3.06 12.80 11.13
C GLY A 38 3.18 14.29 10.85
N GLU A 39 2.16 14.90 10.27
CA GLU A 39 2.10 16.34 10.05
C GLU A 39 2.02 17.10 11.37
N PHE A 40 1.18 16.64 12.30
CA PHE A 40 1.09 17.20 13.65
C PHE A 40 2.44 17.16 14.38
N LEU A 41 3.11 16.01 14.41
CA LEU A 41 4.43 15.86 15.03
C LEU A 41 5.47 16.77 14.37
N LYS A 42 5.48 16.85 13.04
CA LYS A 42 6.38 17.72 12.31
C LYS A 42 6.16 19.19 12.70
N ASN A 43 4.90 19.64 12.72
CA ASN A 43 4.57 21.02 13.03
C ASN A 43 4.89 21.39 14.48
N LEU A 44 4.69 20.45 15.42
CA LEU A 44 5.04 20.62 16.84
C LEU A 44 6.56 20.74 17.05
N LEU A 45 7.36 19.93 16.35
CA LEU A 45 8.81 19.83 16.58
C LEU A 45 9.64 20.79 15.71
N LYS A 46 9.10 21.28 14.59
CA LYS A 46 9.77 22.22 13.68
C LYS A 46 10.33 23.47 14.37
N PRO A 47 9.66 24.10 15.37
CA PRO A 47 10.23 25.24 16.08
C PRO A 47 11.28 24.88 17.15
N ILE A 48 11.39 23.61 17.57
CA ILE A 48 12.15 23.21 18.76
C ILE A 48 13.45 22.50 18.39
N VAL A 49 13.48 21.74 17.28
CA VAL A 49 14.50 20.72 17.03
C VAL A 49 15.21 20.96 15.69
N PRO A 50 16.54 20.74 15.59
CA PRO A 50 17.27 20.82 14.32
C PRO A 50 16.74 19.80 13.30
N MET A 51 16.83 20.14 12.01
CA MET A 51 16.22 19.37 10.91
C MET A 51 16.55 17.88 10.87
N TRP A 52 17.74 17.48 11.32
CA TRP A 52 18.18 16.08 11.29
C TRP A 52 17.45 15.25 12.36
N SER A 53 17.37 15.79 13.57
CA SER A 53 16.62 15.17 14.67
C SER A 53 15.12 15.26 14.43
N LEU A 54 14.61 16.34 13.82
CA LEU A 54 13.21 16.46 13.41
C LEU A 54 12.80 15.27 12.51
N LYS A 55 13.59 15.00 11.45
CA LYS A 55 13.31 13.92 10.50
C LYS A 55 13.27 12.56 11.19
N ALA A 56 14.25 12.29 12.06
CA ALA A 56 14.31 11.03 12.81
C ALA A 56 13.13 10.87 13.77
N CYS A 57 12.79 11.92 14.54
CA CYS A 57 11.66 11.90 15.47
C CYS A 57 10.33 11.70 14.76
N VAL A 58 10.10 12.39 13.63
CA VAL A 58 8.87 12.22 12.85
C VAL A 58 8.77 10.81 12.29
N LEU A 59 9.85 10.26 11.70
CA LEU A 59 9.84 8.90 11.16
C LEU A 59 9.56 7.83 12.23
N ILE A 60 10.32 7.86 13.33
CA ILE A 60 10.19 6.85 14.40
C ILE A 60 8.86 7.03 15.15
N GLY A 61 8.45 8.28 15.38
CA GLY A 61 7.20 8.61 16.06
C GLY A 61 5.98 8.16 15.26
N THR A 62 5.90 8.47 13.96
CA THR A 62 4.76 8.03 13.15
C THR A 62 4.74 6.54 12.92
N GLY A 63 5.90 5.91 12.71
CA GLY A 63 5.98 4.47 12.53
C GLY A 63 5.52 3.72 13.78
N SER A 64 5.99 4.15 14.97
CA SER A 64 5.64 3.48 16.23
C SER A 64 4.15 3.67 16.59
N VAL A 65 3.62 4.88 16.39
CA VAL A 65 2.20 5.17 16.61
C VAL A 65 1.33 4.47 15.59
N SER A 66 1.72 4.40 14.31
CA SER A 66 0.96 3.64 13.32
C SER A 66 0.91 2.16 13.70
N ALA A 67 2.05 1.53 14.00
CA ALA A 67 2.08 0.11 14.36
C ALA A 67 1.21 -0.20 15.60
N SER A 68 1.24 0.69 16.60
CA SER A 68 0.41 0.57 17.81
C SER A 68 -1.08 0.79 17.52
N ALA A 69 -1.43 1.80 16.71
CA ALA A 69 -2.80 2.07 16.32
C ALA A 69 -3.40 0.95 15.45
N PHE A 70 -2.59 0.35 14.57
CA PHE A 70 -2.98 -0.81 13.77
C PHE A 70 -3.20 -2.06 14.64
N LEU A 71 -2.35 -2.28 15.64
CA LEU A 71 -2.54 -3.38 16.59
C LEU A 71 -3.87 -3.22 17.34
N LEU A 72 -4.13 -2.03 17.90
CA LEU A 72 -5.38 -1.76 18.62
C LEU A 72 -6.59 -1.82 17.70
N GLY A 73 -6.53 -1.19 16.53
CA GLY A 73 -7.63 -1.12 15.56
C GLY A 73 -8.03 -2.50 15.03
N PHE A 74 -7.06 -3.35 14.69
CA PHE A 74 -7.36 -4.72 14.25
C PHE A 74 -7.78 -5.63 15.40
N SER A 75 -7.22 -5.48 16.60
CA SER A 75 -7.68 -6.24 17.77
C SER A 75 -9.14 -5.94 18.12
N ALA A 76 -9.58 -4.68 18.02
CA ALA A 76 -10.97 -4.28 18.20
C ALA A 76 -11.92 -4.89 17.15
N LEU A 77 -11.39 -5.22 15.96
CA LEU A 77 -12.14 -5.86 14.88
C LEU A 77 -12.09 -7.39 14.96
N GLY A 78 -11.42 -7.96 15.97
CA GLY A 78 -11.22 -9.40 16.13
C GLY A 78 -10.23 -10.00 15.13
N ILE A 79 -9.39 -9.18 14.49
CA ILE A 79 -8.38 -9.62 13.53
C ILE A 79 -7.07 -9.82 14.30
N ALA A 80 -6.55 -11.06 14.31
CA ALA A 80 -5.29 -11.36 14.97
C ALA A 80 -4.12 -10.67 14.25
N VAL A 81 -3.35 -9.88 14.99
CA VAL A 81 -2.18 -9.17 14.46
C VAL A 81 -0.93 -9.94 14.83
N ASP A 82 -0.38 -10.66 13.85
CA ASP A 82 0.93 -11.30 13.98
C ASP A 82 2.05 -10.28 13.99
N THR A 83 3.22 -10.68 14.52
CA THR A 83 4.43 -9.85 14.52
C THR A 83 4.82 -9.38 13.12
N LYS A 84 4.61 -10.21 12.10
CA LYS A 84 4.85 -9.85 10.69
C LYS A 84 3.97 -8.69 10.24
N THR A 85 2.68 -8.73 10.58
CA THR A 85 1.70 -7.67 10.27
C THR A 85 1.99 -6.40 11.05
N TRP A 86 2.46 -6.51 12.30
CA TRP A 86 2.89 -5.36 13.08
C TRP A 86 4.13 -4.65 12.49
N VAL A 87 5.13 -5.42 12.03
CA VAL A 87 6.32 -4.84 11.38
C VAL A 87 5.93 -4.11 10.09
N ILE A 88 4.99 -4.65 9.30
CA ILE A 88 4.63 -4.00 8.04
C ILE A 88 3.80 -2.73 8.24
N THR A 89 2.95 -2.66 9.27
CA THR A 89 2.21 -1.45 9.62
C THR A 89 3.12 -0.34 10.16
N PHE A 90 4.25 -0.71 10.76
CA PHE A 90 5.35 0.23 11.05
C PHE A 90 5.95 0.80 9.75
N VAL A 91 6.21 -0.05 8.75
CA VAL A 91 6.72 0.41 7.44
C VAL A 91 5.73 1.33 6.73
N ILE A 92 4.42 1.07 6.80
CA ILE A 92 3.38 1.98 6.29
C ILE A 92 3.49 3.36 6.95
N GLY A 93 3.67 3.41 8.27
CA GLY A 93 3.84 4.67 9.02
C GLY A 93 5.12 5.42 8.67
N LEU A 94 6.20 4.71 8.34
CA LEU A 94 7.43 5.33 7.81
C LEU A 94 7.21 5.94 6.43
N LEU A 95 6.50 5.26 5.54
CA LEU A 95 6.16 5.79 4.21
C LEU A 95 5.26 7.02 4.32
N ALA A 96 4.31 7.00 5.27
CA ALA A 96 3.47 8.15 5.58
C ALA A 96 4.31 9.35 6.07
N ALA A 97 5.22 9.17 7.04
CA ALA A 97 6.10 10.24 7.50
C ALA A 97 7.03 10.75 6.41
N ARG A 98 7.59 9.85 5.59
CA ARG A 98 8.44 10.22 4.46
C ARG A 98 7.71 11.16 3.51
N HIS A 99 6.44 10.89 3.23
CA HIS A 99 5.60 11.76 2.40
C HIS A 99 5.43 13.15 3.03
N VAL A 100 5.05 13.21 4.31
CA VAL A 100 4.89 14.47 5.07
C VAL A 100 6.18 15.31 5.11
N LEU A 101 7.33 14.66 5.21
CA LEU A 101 8.64 15.31 5.23
C LEU A 101 9.06 15.82 3.84
N LYS A 102 8.64 15.16 2.76
CA LYS A 102 9.05 15.50 1.38
C LYS A 102 8.16 16.55 0.72
N GLU A 103 6.85 16.53 0.97
CA GLU A 103 5.91 17.41 0.29
C GLU A 103 5.59 18.71 1.02
N GLU A 104 6.12 18.90 2.24
CA GLU A 104 5.88 20.11 3.05
C GLU A 104 4.41 20.53 3.06
N ILE A 105 3.56 19.62 3.54
CA ILE A 105 2.14 19.91 3.76
C ILE A 105 2.06 21.04 4.80
N GLU A 106 1.65 22.24 4.37
CA GLU A 106 1.58 23.45 5.19
C GLU A 106 0.20 23.59 5.86
N GLY A 107 -0.28 22.55 6.55
CA GLY A 107 -1.52 22.64 7.33
C GLY A 107 -2.81 22.68 6.51
N GLU A 108 -2.76 22.35 5.22
CA GLU A 108 -3.94 22.20 4.35
C GLU A 108 -4.62 20.83 4.57
N TYR A 109 -5.06 20.58 5.81
CA TYR A 109 -5.68 19.32 6.20
C TYR A 109 -6.92 18.97 5.37
N GLY A 110 -7.70 19.98 4.96
CA GLY A 110 -8.91 19.77 4.14
C GLY A 110 -8.62 19.09 2.81
N ASP A 111 -7.59 19.57 2.10
CA ASP A 111 -7.16 18.99 0.83
C ASP A 111 -6.56 17.59 1.02
N LEU A 112 -5.79 17.41 2.11
CA LEU A 112 -5.22 16.11 2.46
C LEU A 112 -6.31 15.06 2.71
N PHE A 113 -7.30 15.39 3.56
CA PHE A 113 -8.43 14.52 3.85
C PHE A 113 -9.25 14.21 2.60
N TRP A 114 -9.51 15.22 1.76
CA TRP A 114 -10.26 15.04 0.53
C TRP A 114 -9.57 14.06 -0.43
N GLU A 115 -8.28 14.25 -0.70
CA GLU A 115 -7.53 13.37 -1.61
C GLU A 115 -7.41 11.95 -1.04
N CYS A 116 -7.18 11.81 0.27
CA CYS A 116 -7.10 10.51 0.92
C CYS A 116 -8.45 9.78 0.95
N ALA A 117 -9.55 10.50 1.17
CA ALA A 117 -10.90 9.93 1.18
C ALA A 117 -11.28 9.35 -0.19
N ILE A 118 -10.87 9.99 -1.29
CA ILE A 118 -11.14 9.47 -2.65
C ILE A 118 -10.45 8.12 -2.87
N ILE A 119 -9.17 7.99 -2.48
CA ILE A 119 -8.42 6.74 -2.62
C ILE A 119 -9.01 5.66 -1.74
N TRP A 120 -9.30 6.02 -0.49
CA TRP A 120 -9.92 5.11 0.46
C TRP A 120 -11.27 4.60 -0.04
N GLY A 121 -12.09 5.47 -0.66
CA GLY A 121 -13.33 5.07 -1.31
C GLY A 121 -13.12 4.07 -2.44
N PHE A 122 -12.18 4.33 -3.36
CA PHE A 122 -11.86 3.37 -4.43
C PHE A 122 -11.28 2.05 -3.91
N TRP A 123 -10.49 2.12 -2.84
CA TRP A 123 -9.95 0.94 -2.18
C TRP A 123 -11.07 0.07 -1.60
N ILE A 124 -12.01 0.65 -0.85
CA ILE A 124 -13.15 -0.09 -0.29
C ILE A 124 -13.96 -0.74 -1.41
N LEU A 125 -14.25 0.00 -2.49
CA LEU A 125 -15.01 -0.54 -3.62
C LEU A 125 -14.31 -1.74 -4.28
N LEU A 126 -13.00 -1.62 -4.54
CA LEU A 126 -12.24 -2.72 -5.14
C LEU A 126 -12.05 -3.90 -4.17
N ALA A 127 -11.90 -3.64 -2.86
CA ALA A 127 -11.86 -4.70 -1.86
C ALA A 127 -13.19 -5.46 -1.78
N ALA A 128 -14.33 -4.77 -1.86
CA ALA A 128 -15.64 -5.40 -1.91
C ALA A 128 -15.80 -6.28 -3.17
N VAL A 129 -15.33 -5.82 -4.33
CA VAL A 129 -15.32 -6.63 -5.56
C VAL A 129 -14.42 -7.86 -5.40
N ARG A 130 -13.23 -7.71 -4.81
CA ARG A 130 -12.31 -8.83 -4.56
C ARG A 130 -12.90 -9.86 -3.60
N GLU A 131 -13.51 -9.40 -2.50
CA GLU A 131 -14.17 -10.27 -1.52
C GLU A 131 -15.32 -11.06 -2.17
N PHE A 132 -16.14 -10.37 -2.97
CA PHE A 132 -17.24 -10.98 -3.71
C PHE A 132 -16.76 -12.00 -4.74
N CYS A 133 -15.74 -11.70 -5.53
CA CYS A 133 -15.16 -12.64 -6.50
C CYS A 133 -14.48 -13.84 -5.82
N ALA A 134 -14.03 -13.70 -4.57
CA ALA A 134 -13.33 -14.76 -3.87
C ALA A 134 -14.25 -15.80 -3.21
N GLY A 135 -15.34 -15.34 -2.59
CA GLY A 135 -16.22 -16.20 -1.81
C GLY A 135 -17.68 -15.78 -1.81
N GLY A 136 -18.07 -14.85 -2.68
CA GLY A 136 -19.47 -14.42 -2.80
C GLY A 136 -19.98 -13.59 -1.65
N SER A 137 -19.12 -13.27 -0.67
CA SER A 137 -19.45 -12.47 0.49
C SER A 137 -19.02 -11.03 0.31
N ILE A 138 -19.80 -10.12 0.91
CA ILE A 138 -19.36 -8.75 1.17
C ILE A 138 -19.50 -8.53 2.66
N PHE A 139 -18.41 -8.10 3.31
CA PHE A 139 -18.38 -7.87 4.75
C PHE A 139 -18.71 -9.12 5.58
N GLY A 140 -18.34 -10.30 5.06
CA GLY A 140 -18.64 -11.60 5.68
C GLY A 140 -20.10 -12.08 5.52
N TYR A 141 -20.97 -11.30 4.87
CA TYR A 141 -22.31 -11.74 4.50
C TYR A 141 -22.30 -12.34 3.09
N THR A 142 -22.60 -13.62 2.97
CA THR A 142 -22.73 -14.32 1.68
C THR A 142 -23.91 -13.77 0.90
N LEU A 143 -23.64 -13.18 -0.27
CA LEU A 143 -24.66 -12.64 -1.16
C LEU A 143 -25.05 -13.63 -2.26
N LEU A 144 -24.05 -14.31 -2.84
CA LEU A 144 -24.25 -15.18 -3.99
C LEU A 144 -23.14 -16.22 -4.04
N GLU A 145 -23.48 -17.49 -4.23
CA GLU A 145 -22.51 -18.57 -4.48
C GLU A 145 -22.54 -18.92 -5.97
N ALA A 146 -21.40 -18.78 -6.65
CA ALA A 146 -21.29 -19.09 -8.08
C ALA A 146 -19.99 -19.80 -8.42
N GLU A 147 -20.02 -20.62 -9.46
CA GLU A 147 -18.89 -21.47 -9.88
C GLU A 147 -17.64 -20.70 -10.33
N PHE A 148 -17.76 -19.42 -10.68
CA PHE A 148 -16.62 -18.59 -11.06
C PHE A 148 -15.81 -18.05 -9.87
N GLN A 149 -16.28 -18.24 -8.64
CA GLN A 149 -15.63 -17.70 -7.44
C GLN A 149 -14.37 -18.48 -7.10
N SER A 150 -13.29 -17.76 -6.78
CA SER A 150 -11.99 -18.38 -6.49
C SER A 150 -11.23 -17.64 -5.41
N LYS A 151 -10.75 -18.38 -4.41
CA LYS A 151 -9.89 -17.84 -3.36
C LYS A 151 -8.62 -17.16 -3.89
N LYS A 152 -8.20 -17.48 -5.12
CA LYS A 152 -7.07 -16.82 -5.80
C LYS A 152 -7.27 -15.31 -5.97
N PHE A 153 -8.51 -14.81 -5.98
CA PHE A 153 -8.78 -13.37 -6.01
C PHE A 153 -8.33 -12.63 -4.74
N LEU A 154 -8.09 -13.34 -3.63
CA LEU A 154 -7.56 -12.78 -2.38
C LEU A 154 -6.03 -12.70 -2.36
N ASP A 155 -5.33 -13.39 -3.26
CA ASP A 155 -3.87 -13.40 -3.30
C ASP A 155 -3.28 -12.02 -3.61
N MET A 156 -2.04 -11.81 -3.18
CA MET A 156 -1.29 -10.55 -3.35
C MET A 156 -1.23 -10.06 -4.81
N THR A 157 -1.29 -10.97 -5.78
CA THR A 157 -1.43 -10.66 -7.21
C THR A 157 -2.54 -9.66 -7.48
N PHE A 158 -3.75 -9.95 -6.98
CA PHE A 158 -4.89 -9.05 -7.13
C PHE A 158 -4.82 -7.85 -6.17
N GLY A 159 -4.03 -7.94 -5.09
CA GLY A 159 -3.68 -6.80 -4.25
C GLY A 159 -2.88 -5.73 -4.99
N PHE A 160 -1.86 -6.13 -5.76
CA PHE A 160 -1.10 -5.24 -6.63
C PHE A 160 -1.97 -4.63 -7.74
N ILE A 161 -2.86 -5.43 -8.34
CA ILE A 161 -3.80 -4.93 -9.35
C ILE A 161 -4.76 -3.91 -8.72
N CYS A 162 -5.30 -4.21 -7.54
CA CYS A 162 -6.18 -3.33 -6.78
C CYS A 162 -5.49 -2.00 -6.43
N ALA A 163 -4.24 -2.04 -5.98
CA ALA A 163 -3.44 -0.85 -5.71
C ALA A 163 -3.20 -0.03 -6.99
N GLY A 164 -2.88 -0.68 -8.10
CA GLY A 164 -2.72 -0.01 -9.39
C GLY A 164 -4.00 0.68 -9.87
N LEU A 165 -5.15 -0.01 -9.80
CA LEU A 165 -6.43 0.53 -10.25
C LEU A 165 -6.95 1.64 -9.34
N SER A 166 -6.94 1.45 -8.02
CA SER A 166 -7.38 2.46 -7.05
C SER A 166 -6.59 3.76 -7.22
N LEU A 167 -5.25 3.68 -7.33
CA LEU A 167 -4.40 4.85 -7.57
C LEU A 167 -4.66 5.49 -8.94
N ALA A 168 -4.88 4.69 -9.98
CA ALA A 168 -5.19 5.20 -11.31
C ALA A 168 -6.54 5.94 -11.34
N PHE A 169 -7.57 5.38 -10.71
CA PHE A 169 -8.89 6.00 -10.62
C PHE A 169 -8.84 7.31 -9.83
N THR A 170 -8.16 7.33 -8.68
CA THR A 170 -7.93 8.57 -7.93
C THR A 170 -7.20 9.61 -8.77
N ASN A 171 -6.11 9.24 -9.45
CA ASN A 171 -5.37 10.17 -10.30
C ASN A 171 -6.22 10.68 -11.47
N GLY A 172 -7.14 9.85 -11.98
CA GLY A 172 -8.13 10.23 -12.98
C GLY A 172 -9.11 11.28 -12.47
N VAL A 173 -9.70 11.06 -11.28
CA VAL A 173 -10.66 11.98 -10.64
C VAL A 173 -9.98 13.30 -10.26
N LEU A 174 -8.81 13.23 -9.62
CA LEU A 174 -8.06 14.40 -9.19
C LEU A 174 -7.34 15.11 -10.34
N LYS A 175 -7.26 14.49 -11.53
CA LYS A 175 -6.47 14.96 -12.69
C LYS A 175 -5.01 15.26 -12.34
N LYS A 176 -4.45 14.53 -11.36
CA LYS A 176 -3.07 14.67 -10.86
C LYS A 176 -2.16 13.58 -11.42
N ARG A 177 -0.84 13.82 -11.38
CA ARG A 177 0.18 12.87 -11.82
C ARG A 177 1.05 12.46 -10.65
N SER A 178 1.23 11.16 -10.47
CA SER A 178 2.14 10.52 -9.49
C SER A 178 3.61 10.61 -9.90
N THR A 179 4.03 11.76 -10.45
CA THR A 179 5.42 12.04 -10.81
C THR A 179 6.23 12.32 -9.55
N GLY A 180 6.94 11.31 -9.03
CA GLY A 180 7.86 11.44 -7.90
C GLY A 180 7.70 10.43 -6.76
N ALA A 181 6.69 9.55 -6.85
CA ALA A 181 6.55 8.39 -5.97
C ALA A 181 7.33 7.20 -6.56
N ASP A 182 8.12 6.52 -5.74
CA ASP A 182 8.90 5.36 -6.16
C ASP A 182 8.19 4.08 -5.74
N GLY A 183 7.70 3.30 -6.71
CA GLY A 183 7.04 2.03 -6.43
C GLY A 183 7.92 1.02 -5.71
N ILE A 184 9.24 1.18 -5.72
CA ILE A 184 10.20 0.31 -5.01
C ILE A 184 9.89 0.29 -3.50
N PHE A 185 9.49 1.43 -2.92
CA PHE A 185 9.22 1.52 -1.48
C PHE A 185 7.95 0.79 -1.06
N ALA A 186 7.01 0.56 -1.97
CA ALA A 186 5.85 -0.30 -1.73
C ALA A 186 6.14 -1.77 -2.10
N VAL A 187 6.86 -1.99 -3.21
CA VAL A 187 7.08 -3.34 -3.75
C VAL A 187 8.03 -4.16 -2.88
N VAL A 188 9.14 -3.59 -2.40
CA VAL A 188 10.13 -4.35 -1.62
C VAL A 188 9.54 -4.88 -0.30
N PRO A 189 8.85 -4.06 0.53
CA PRO A 189 8.22 -4.58 1.74
C PRO A 189 7.11 -5.58 1.45
N ALA A 190 6.34 -5.40 0.37
CA ALA A 190 5.32 -6.35 -0.04
C ALA A 190 5.93 -7.73 -0.42
N VAL A 191 7.03 -7.74 -1.18
CA VAL A 191 7.74 -8.98 -1.54
C VAL A 191 8.36 -9.68 -0.32
N LEU A 192 8.89 -8.92 0.63
CA LEU A 192 9.39 -9.47 1.89
C LEU A 192 8.28 -10.09 2.75
N PHE A 193 7.07 -9.54 2.68
CA PHE A 193 5.93 -10.02 3.44
C PHE A 193 5.31 -11.27 2.85
N SER A 194 5.07 -11.25 1.53
CA SER A 194 4.51 -12.37 0.80
C SER A 194 5.32 -12.60 -0.46
N GLN A 195 6.07 -13.70 -0.40
CA GLN A 195 6.91 -14.16 -1.48
C GLN A 195 6.04 -14.75 -2.57
N PRO A 196 6.31 -14.43 -3.85
CA PRO A 196 5.52 -14.97 -4.96
C PRO A 196 5.74 -16.46 -5.19
N PHE A 197 6.87 -17.02 -4.76
CA PHE A 197 7.18 -18.45 -4.85
C PHE A 197 8.13 -18.87 -3.72
N VAL A 198 8.17 -20.17 -3.43
CA VAL A 198 9.09 -20.76 -2.45
C VAL A 198 10.02 -21.72 -3.17
N MET A 199 11.32 -21.48 -3.10
CA MET A 199 12.31 -22.33 -3.74
C MET A 199 12.77 -23.45 -2.79
N ALA A 200 12.14 -24.62 -2.89
CA ALA A 200 12.46 -25.77 -2.04
C ALA A 200 13.82 -26.43 -2.35
N SER A 201 14.41 -26.13 -3.50
CA SER A 201 15.64 -26.76 -4.01
C SER A 201 16.93 -26.28 -3.32
N PHE A 202 16.90 -25.08 -2.73
CA PHE A 202 18.02 -24.49 -2.01
C PHE A 202 17.65 -24.38 -0.52
N GLY A 203 18.64 -24.42 0.38
CA GLY A 203 18.38 -24.26 1.82
C GLY A 203 17.56 -23.01 2.13
N GLU A 204 16.81 -23.04 3.25
CA GLU A 204 15.76 -22.06 3.60
C GLU A 204 16.20 -20.59 3.44
N THR A 205 17.43 -20.26 3.83
CA THR A 205 18.00 -18.91 3.72
C THR A 205 18.29 -18.49 2.29
N ILE A 206 18.87 -19.38 1.47
CA ILE A 206 19.20 -19.08 0.07
C ILE A 206 17.92 -19.02 -0.76
N GLY A 207 16.98 -19.92 -0.51
CA GLY A 207 15.66 -19.92 -1.12
C GLY A 207 14.90 -18.62 -0.83
N PHE A 208 14.95 -18.14 0.41
CA PHE A 208 14.35 -16.84 0.80
C PHE A 208 15.00 -15.66 0.10
N ILE A 209 16.33 -15.60 0.04
CA ILE A 209 17.04 -14.49 -0.63
C ILE A 209 16.67 -14.48 -2.12
N TRP A 210 16.61 -15.65 -2.74
CA TRP A 210 16.29 -15.78 -4.17
C TRP A 210 14.84 -15.40 -4.48
N SER A 211 13.88 -15.82 -3.66
CA SER A 211 12.46 -15.51 -3.84
C SER A 211 12.15 -14.03 -3.66
N VAL A 212 13.00 -13.27 -2.97
CA VAL A 212 12.91 -11.81 -2.88
C VAL A 212 13.69 -11.12 -4.00
N PHE A 213 14.88 -11.62 -4.35
CA PHE A 213 15.75 -11.01 -5.34
C PHE A 213 15.14 -11.02 -6.75
N VAL A 214 14.62 -12.17 -7.19
CA VAL A 214 14.09 -12.33 -8.56
C VAL A 214 12.93 -11.37 -8.86
N PRO A 215 11.86 -11.28 -8.04
CA PRO A 215 10.77 -10.34 -8.30
C PRO A 215 11.22 -8.88 -8.30
N VAL A 216 12.13 -8.50 -7.41
CA VAL A 216 12.64 -7.13 -7.32
C VAL A 216 13.47 -6.75 -8.54
N VAL A 217 14.32 -7.66 -9.03
CA VAL A 217 15.11 -7.41 -10.27
C VAL A 217 14.18 -7.31 -11.48
N LEU A 218 13.20 -8.20 -11.60
CA LEU A 218 12.20 -8.13 -12.67
C LEU A 218 11.42 -6.81 -12.61
N PHE A 219 11.02 -6.38 -11.41
CA PHE A 219 10.35 -5.10 -11.22
C PHE A 219 11.20 -3.93 -11.70
N ILE A 220 12.48 -3.87 -11.30
CA ILE A 220 13.41 -2.81 -11.70
C ILE A 220 13.59 -2.80 -13.22
N SER A 221 13.68 -3.98 -13.84
CA SER A 221 13.76 -4.13 -15.29
C SER A 221 12.52 -3.56 -15.98
N VAL A 222 11.32 -4.00 -15.56
CA VAL A 222 10.05 -3.52 -16.13
C VAL A 222 9.86 -2.03 -15.91
N LYS A 223 10.20 -1.51 -14.73
CA LYS A 223 10.14 -0.08 -14.42
C LYS A 223 10.98 0.77 -15.37
N LYS A 224 12.20 0.32 -15.73
CA LYS A 224 13.04 1.01 -16.72
C LYS A 224 12.35 1.07 -18.09
N THR A 225 11.71 -0.01 -18.52
CA THR A 225 10.97 -0.08 -19.78
C THR A 225 9.69 0.77 -19.76
N LEU A 226 8.95 0.76 -18.65
CA LEU A 226 7.72 1.52 -18.46
C LEU A 226 7.94 3.04 -18.55
N ARG A 227 9.15 3.54 -18.29
CA ARG A 227 9.50 4.95 -18.49
C ARG A 227 9.26 5.43 -19.93
N PHE A 228 9.38 4.53 -20.90
CA PHE A 228 9.18 4.81 -22.33
C PHE A 228 7.78 4.45 -22.83
N ALA A 229 6.95 3.82 -22.00
CA ALA A 229 5.61 3.42 -22.38
C ALA A 229 4.66 4.63 -22.52
N ARG A 230 3.80 4.60 -23.54
CA ARG A 230 2.73 5.61 -23.76
C ARG A 230 1.52 5.30 -22.89
N THR A 231 1.67 5.43 -21.57
CA THR A 231 0.55 5.25 -20.62
C THR A 231 -0.29 6.52 -20.53
N GLY A 232 -1.61 6.37 -20.35
CA GLY A 232 -2.52 7.48 -20.06
C GLY A 232 -2.10 8.29 -18.83
N LYS A 233 -2.49 9.57 -18.75
CA LYS A 233 -2.06 10.50 -17.70
C LYS A 233 -2.33 10.00 -16.27
N ALA A 234 -3.45 9.31 -16.06
CA ALA A 234 -3.86 8.78 -14.76
C ALA A 234 -3.07 7.53 -14.32
N TYR A 235 -2.62 6.74 -15.28
CA TYR A 235 -1.93 5.47 -15.08
C TYR A 235 -0.40 5.64 -14.93
N ARG A 236 0.14 6.74 -15.46
CA ARG A 236 1.58 6.97 -15.52
C ARG A 236 2.23 7.06 -14.13
N GLY A 237 3.30 6.29 -13.93
CA GLY A 237 4.08 6.27 -12.67
C GLY A 237 3.70 5.09 -11.79
N LEU A 238 3.49 5.37 -10.49
CA LEU A 238 3.18 4.38 -9.46
C LEU A 238 2.02 3.41 -9.83
N PRO A 239 0.89 3.86 -10.42
CA PRO A 239 -0.22 2.95 -10.73
C PRO A 239 0.16 1.82 -11.70
N VAL A 240 0.84 2.15 -12.81
CA VAL A 240 1.29 1.15 -13.79
C VAL A 240 2.43 0.29 -13.23
N GLU A 241 3.28 0.84 -12.37
CA GLU A 241 4.27 0.05 -11.64
C GLU A 241 3.61 -1.03 -10.77
N MET A 242 2.52 -0.70 -10.05
CA MET A 242 1.78 -1.68 -9.25
C MET A 242 1.06 -2.71 -10.12
N LEU A 243 0.42 -2.29 -11.21
CA LEU A 243 -0.22 -3.23 -12.15
C LEU A 243 0.79 -4.22 -12.74
N ALA A 244 1.96 -3.72 -13.17
CA ALA A 244 3.03 -4.56 -13.69
C ALA A 244 3.52 -5.58 -12.65
N MET A 245 3.61 -5.18 -11.38
CA MET A 245 3.92 -6.12 -10.31
C MET A 245 2.86 -7.18 -10.11
N GLY A 246 1.58 -6.84 -10.24
CA GLY A 246 0.51 -7.84 -10.26
C GLY A 246 0.75 -8.91 -11.33
N PHE A 247 1.10 -8.52 -12.56
CA PHE A 247 1.43 -9.47 -13.62
C PHE A 247 2.69 -10.30 -13.34
N ILE A 248 3.74 -9.69 -12.79
CA ILE A 248 4.96 -10.41 -12.38
C ILE A 248 4.63 -11.46 -11.31
N TYR A 249 3.85 -11.09 -10.29
CA TYR A 249 3.38 -12.01 -9.25
C TYR A 249 2.58 -13.16 -9.84
N MET A 250 1.67 -12.87 -10.76
CA MET A 250 0.87 -13.90 -11.43
C MET A 250 1.77 -14.92 -12.14
N ILE A 251 2.76 -14.46 -12.92
CA ILE A 251 3.67 -15.33 -13.66
C ILE A 251 4.52 -16.17 -12.70
N LEU A 252 5.05 -15.57 -11.64
CA LEU A 252 5.93 -16.26 -10.69
C LEU A 252 5.17 -17.23 -9.79
N SER A 253 3.91 -16.93 -9.44
CA SER A 253 3.07 -17.78 -8.58
C SER A 253 2.55 -19.07 -9.22
N ILE A 254 2.80 -19.26 -10.52
CA ILE A 254 2.45 -20.49 -11.24
C ILE A 254 3.42 -21.63 -10.89
N TYR A 255 4.62 -21.30 -10.40
CA TYR A 255 5.68 -22.24 -10.03
C TYR A 255 5.74 -22.46 -8.52
#